data_AF-A0A7V4FZT5-F1
#
_entry.id   AF-A0A7V4FZT5-F1
#
_cell.length_a   1.000
_cell.length_b   1.000
_cell.length_c   1.000
_cell.angle_alpha   90.00
_cell.angle_beta   90.00
_cell.angle_gamma   90.00
#
_symmetry.space_group_name_H-M   'P 1'
#
loop_
_entity.id
_entity.type
_entity.pdbx_description
1 polymer ?
#
loop_
_entity_poly.entity_id
_entity_poly.type
_entity_poly.pdbx_seq_one_letter_code
_entity_poly.pdbx_strand_id
1 'polypeptide(L)'
;MAAPTAAAGAPTRSQPEPSSRRGLSGAEAKKALEEARQAFESDDFARAIKKGREALELGEGRAHAVLGAAYYKVGRYDEAARAYKEALRLDPNNDFLKKRVELASRAARGHAEAESFSP
;
A
#
# COMPACT_ATOMS: atom_id res chain seq x y z
N MET A 1 4.58 -57.21 16.01
CA MET A 1 3.37 -56.71 15.35
C MET A 1 3.11 -55.29 15.86
N ALA A 2 2.98 -54.35 14.90
CA ALA A 2 2.37 -53.01 14.92
C ALA A 2 2.49 -52.11 16.17
N ALA A 3 2.70 -50.79 16.11
CA ALA A 3 3.17 -49.79 15.15
C ALA A 3 3.10 -48.46 15.95
N PRO A 4 4.02 -47.50 15.79
CA PRO A 4 3.84 -46.17 16.38
C PRO A 4 2.85 -45.36 15.52
N THR A 5 1.76 -44.89 16.13
CA THR A 5 0.76 -44.03 15.47
C THR A 5 1.32 -42.63 15.26
N ALA A 6 1.51 -42.26 14.00
CA ALA A 6 1.69 -40.89 13.55
C ALA A 6 0.32 -40.20 13.41
N ALA A 7 0.18 -39.02 14.01
CA ALA A 7 -0.76 -37.94 13.67
C ALA A 7 -0.35 -36.74 14.54
N ALA A 8 -0.29 -35.48 14.11
CA ALA A 8 -0.66 -34.86 12.87
C ALA A 8 0.22 -33.60 12.70
N GLY A 9 0.58 -33.28 11.47
CA GLY A 9 1.16 -32.00 11.14
C GLY A 9 0.14 -30.88 11.26
N ALA A 10 0.54 -29.80 11.91
CA ALA A 10 0.17 -28.44 11.54
C ALA A 10 1.17 -27.50 12.24
N PRO A 11 2.02 -26.74 11.53
CA PRO A 11 2.61 -25.57 12.14
C PRO A 11 1.46 -24.58 12.35
N THR A 12 0.98 -24.47 13.58
CA THR A 12 0.20 -23.32 14.02
C THR A 12 1.11 -22.12 13.79
N ARG A 13 0.97 -21.47 12.62
CA ARG A 13 1.50 -20.13 12.40
C ARG A 13 0.61 -19.22 13.24
N SER A 14 0.85 -19.25 14.55
CA SER A 14 0.29 -18.35 15.53
C SER A 14 0.67 -16.96 15.09
N GLN A 15 -0.23 -16.31 14.35
CA GLN A 15 -0.17 -14.88 14.16
C GLN A 15 -0.14 -14.27 15.56
N PRO A 16 0.88 -13.46 15.90
CA PRO A 16 0.87 -12.79 17.19
C PRO A 16 -0.25 -11.74 17.18
N GLU A 17 -1.00 -11.76 18.27
CA GLU A 17 -2.25 -11.06 18.57
C GLU A 17 -2.24 -9.55 18.28
N PRO A 18 -3.31 -8.94 17.70
CA PRO A 18 -3.33 -7.50 17.44
C PRO A 18 -4.16 -6.71 18.48
N SER A 19 -4.08 -7.07 19.77
CA SER A 19 -4.91 -6.40 20.79
C SER A 19 -4.15 -5.47 21.75
N SER A 20 -2.82 -5.53 21.81
CA SER A 20 -2.05 -4.70 22.76
C SER A 20 -1.06 -3.70 22.13
N ARG A 21 -0.92 -3.66 20.79
CA ARG A 21 -0.04 -2.68 20.08
C ARG A 21 -0.74 -1.39 19.63
N ARG A 22 -2.07 -1.31 19.76
CA ARG A 22 -2.91 -0.28 19.13
C ARG A 22 -2.62 1.16 19.61
N GLY A 23 -1.98 1.34 20.76
CA GLY A 23 -1.58 2.66 21.29
C GLY A 23 -0.23 3.19 20.78
N LEU A 24 0.76 2.31 20.55
CA LEU A 24 2.09 2.68 20.03
C LEU A 24 2.07 2.79 18.50
N SER A 25 1.34 1.87 17.85
CA SER A 25 1.28 1.81 16.39
C SER A 25 0.68 3.07 15.76
N GLY A 26 -0.18 3.83 16.44
CA GLY A 26 -0.74 5.07 15.87
C GLY A 26 0.30 6.19 15.71
N ALA A 27 1.19 6.37 16.69
CA ALA A 27 2.25 7.37 16.60
C ALA A 27 3.34 6.94 15.60
N GLU A 28 3.69 5.66 15.61
CA GLU A 28 4.62 5.06 14.66
C GLU A 28 4.08 5.11 13.22
N ALA A 29 2.78 4.86 13.03
CA ALA A 29 2.16 4.93 11.70
C ALA A 29 2.15 6.36 11.15
N LYS A 30 1.83 7.34 11.99
CA LYS A 30 1.89 8.77 11.62
C LYS A 30 3.31 9.19 11.26
N LYS A 31 4.30 8.75 12.05
CA LYS A 31 5.71 9.01 11.76
C LYS A 31 6.12 8.37 10.43
N ALA A 32 5.78 7.10 10.21
CA ALA A 32 6.07 6.42 8.95
C ALA A 32 5.38 7.11 7.75
N LEU A 33 4.15 7.60 7.92
CA LEU A 33 3.46 8.38 6.90
C LEU A 33 4.18 9.71 6.60
N GLU A 34 4.65 10.41 7.63
CA GLU A 34 5.40 11.66 7.48
C GLU A 34 6.73 11.42 6.77
N GLU A 35 7.48 10.39 7.16
CA GLU A 35 8.71 9.98 6.46
C GLU A 35 8.42 9.61 4.99
N ALA A 36 7.30 8.94 4.72
CA ALA A 36 6.90 8.61 3.35
C ALA A 36 6.64 9.87 2.51
N ARG A 37 5.98 10.88 3.11
CA ARG A 37 5.71 12.15 2.45
C ARG A 37 6.98 12.95 2.21
N GLN A 38 7.87 13.03 3.19
CA GLN A 38 9.15 13.72 3.05
C GLN A 38 10.02 13.06 1.97
N ALA A 39 10.05 11.73 1.94
CA ALA A 39 10.75 10.99 0.90
C ALA A 39 10.14 11.28 -0.49
N PHE A 40 8.81 11.34 -0.59
CA PHE A 40 8.12 11.72 -1.82
C PHE A 40 8.47 13.14 -2.29
N GLU A 41 8.52 14.10 -1.37
CA GLU A 41 8.94 15.48 -1.66
C GLU A 41 10.41 15.59 -2.06
N SER A 42 11.23 14.61 -1.68
CA SER A 42 12.64 14.50 -2.06
C SER A 42 12.85 13.70 -3.35
N ASP A 43 11.79 13.40 -4.10
CA ASP A 43 11.77 12.50 -5.27
C ASP A 43 12.30 11.06 -4.98
N ASP A 44 12.48 10.69 -3.70
CA ASP A 44 12.88 9.36 -3.27
C ASP A 44 11.64 8.46 -3.16
N PHE A 45 11.09 8.11 -4.32
CA PHE A 45 9.86 7.33 -4.41
C PHE A 45 10.01 5.91 -3.85
N ALA A 46 11.22 5.34 -3.90
CA ALA A 46 11.49 4.02 -3.34
C ALA A 46 11.31 4.03 -1.81
N ARG A 47 11.90 5.02 -1.13
CA ARG A 47 11.69 5.20 0.32
C ARG A 47 10.27 5.58 0.65
N ALA A 48 9.63 6.45 -0.15
CA ALA A 48 8.23 6.81 0.02
C ALA A 48 7.31 5.58 -0.03
N ILE A 49 7.52 4.68 -0.98
CA ILE A 49 6.75 3.43 -1.08
C ILE A 49 7.00 2.53 0.13
N LYS A 50 8.25 2.37 0.54
CA LYS A 50 8.59 1.54 1.70
C LYS A 50 7.90 2.06 2.96
N LYS A 51 8.04 3.35 3.25
CA LYS A 51 7.48 3.99 4.45
C LYS A 51 5.96 4.08 4.42
N GLY A 52 5.36 4.30 3.25
CA GLY A 52 3.91 4.28 3.10
C GLY A 52 3.32 2.89 3.38
N ARG A 53 4.00 1.81 2.99
CA ARG A 53 3.57 0.44 3.31
C ARG A 53 3.67 0.15 4.81
N GLU A 54 4.78 0.54 5.43
CA GLU A 54 4.97 0.43 6.89
C GLU A 54 3.84 1.15 7.66
N ALA A 55 3.47 2.36 7.22
CA ALA A 55 2.35 3.10 7.80
C ALA A 55 1.00 2.36 7.64
N LEU A 56 0.76 1.72 6.48
CA LEU A 56 -0.45 0.91 6.28
C LEU A 56 -0.49 -0.33 7.18
N GLU A 57 0.64 -1.02 7.34
CA GLU A 57 0.74 -2.19 8.23
C GLU A 57 0.48 -1.82 9.69
N LEU A 58 0.81 -0.58 10.07
CA LEU A 58 0.52 -0.02 11.39
C LEU A 58 -0.91 0.55 11.52
N GLY A 59 -1.70 0.52 10.44
CA GLY A 59 -3.12 0.90 10.42
C GLY A 59 -3.43 2.33 9.95
N GLU A 60 -2.46 3.08 9.41
CA GLU A 60 -2.68 4.44 8.91
C GLU A 60 -3.13 4.41 7.44
N GLY A 61 -4.44 4.24 7.24
CA GLY A 61 -5.03 4.17 5.90
C GLY A 61 -4.77 5.40 5.01
N ARG A 62 -4.46 6.57 5.59
CA ARG A 62 -4.10 7.77 4.80
C ARG A 62 -2.82 7.57 3.97
N ALA A 63 -1.98 6.60 4.33
CA ALA A 63 -0.79 6.25 3.58
C ALA A 63 -1.08 5.73 2.15
N HIS A 64 -2.30 5.25 1.88
CA HIS A 64 -2.74 4.92 0.53
C HIS A 64 -2.59 6.09 -0.45
N ALA A 65 -2.81 7.32 -0.01
CA ALA A 65 -2.67 8.50 -0.87
C ALA A 65 -1.21 8.76 -1.28
N VAL A 66 -0.28 8.64 -0.33
CA VAL A 66 1.16 8.83 -0.57
C VAL A 66 1.71 7.72 -1.45
N LEU A 67 1.30 6.46 -1.19
CA LEU A 67 1.64 5.33 -2.06
C LEU A 67 1.13 5.54 -3.48
N GLY A 68 -0.12 5.99 -3.64
CA GLY A 68 -0.68 6.30 -4.95
C GLY A 68 0.16 7.33 -5.71
N ALA A 69 0.61 8.38 -5.01
CA ALA A 69 1.47 9.40 -5.59
C ALA A 69 2.84 8.86 -5.98
N ALA A 70 3.48 8.11 -5.09
CA ALA A 70 4.78 7.52 -5.36
C ALA A 70 4.72 6.51 -6.52
N TYR A 71 3.71 5.64 -6.56
CA TYR A 71 3.50 4.71 -7.67
C TYR A 71 3.26 5.41 -9.00
N TYR A 72 2.48 6.49 -9.00
CA TYR A 72 2.24 7.28 -10.21
C TYR A 72 3.54 7.87 -10.75
N LYS A 73 4.41 8.38 -9.86
CA LYS A 73 5.70 8.97 -10.22
C LYS A 73 6.69 7.97 -10.81
N VAL A 74 6.68 6.73 -10.34
CA VAL A 74 7.53 5.65 -10.88
C VAL A 74 6.90 4.92 -12.07
N GLY A 75 5.81 5.45 -12.66
CA GLY A 75 5.14 4.87 -13.83
C GLY A 75 4.24 3.66 -13.55
N ARG A 76 4.08 3.27 -12.28
CA ARG A 76 3.24 2.14 -11.86
C ARG A 76 1.79 2.58 -11.72
N TYR A 77 1.18 2.96 -12.84
CA TYR A 77 -0.12 3.62 -12.88
C TYR A 77 -1.28 2.76 -12.37
N ASP A 78 -1.26 1.44 -12.64
CA ASP A 78 -2.27 0.51 -12.11
C ASP A 78 -2.29 0.48 -10.59
N GLU A 79 -1.12 0.37 -9.97
CA GLU A 79 -0.98 0.36 -8.52
C GLU A 79 -1.31 1.72 -7.93
N ALA A 80 -0.94 2.80 -8.61
CA ALA A 80 -1.33 4.14 -8.23
C ALA A 80 -2.86 4.29 -8.18
N ALA A 81 -3.56 3.84 -9.23
CA ALA A 81 -5.01 3.92 -9.30
C ALA A 81 -5.68 3.11 -8.19
N ARG A 82 -5.18 1.91 -7.89
CA ARG A 82 -5.68 1.08 -6.78
C ARG A 82 -5.46 1.76 -5.43
N ALA A 83 -4.25 2.26 -5.17
CA ALA A 83 -3.93 2.94 -3.91
C ALA A 83 -4.78 4.21 -3.72
N TYR A 84 -4.94 5.03 -4.74
CA TYR A 84 -5.82 6.20 -4.66
C TYR A 84 -7.29 5.84 -4.45
N LYS A 85 -7.77 4.73 -5.02
CA LYS A 85 -9.14 4.25 -4.77
C LYS A 85 -9.32 3.89 -3.30
N GLU A 86 -8.40 3.16 -2.70
CA GLU A 86 -8.47 2.83 -1.27
C GLU A 86 -8.39 4.09 -0.39
N ALA A 87 -7.53 5.06 -0.73
CA ALA A 87 -7.53 6.35 -0.06
C ALA A 87 -8.88 7.08 -0.17
N LEU A 88 -9.51 7.05 -1.36
CA LEU A 88 -10.81 7.65 -1.61
C LEU A 88 -11.93 6.93 -0.86
N ARG A 89 -11.81 5.62 -0.59
CA ARG A 89 -12.78 4.92 0.27
C ARG A 89 -12.76 5.43 1.71
N LEU A 90 -11.59 5.86 2.19
CA LEU A 90 -11.42 6.44 3.52
C LEU A 90 -11.90 7.89 3.58
N ASP A 91 -11.71 8.65 2.50
CA ASP A 91 -12.19 10.04 2.38
C ASP A 91 -12.94 10.26 1.05
N PRO A 92 -14.22 9.83 0.95
CA PRO A 92 -14.98 9.86 -0.31
C PRO A 92 -15.23 11.26 -0.88
N ASN A 93 -15.20 12.28 -0.02
CA ASN A 93 -15.41 13.67 -0.40
C ASN A 93 -14.13 14.39 -0.85
N ASN A 94 -13.03 13.65 -1.00
CA ASN A 94 -11.76 14.23 -1.40
C ASN A 94 -11.66 14.41 -2.93
N ASP A 95 -11.96 15.61 -3.42
CA ASP A 95 -11.86 15.89 -4.86
C ASP A 95 -10.44 15.76 -5.42
N PHE A 96 -9.41 15.95 -4.58
CA PHE A 96 -8.04 15.68 -4.99
C PHE A 96 -7.85 14.19 -5.28
N LEU A 97 -8.30 13.29 -4.40
CA LEU A 97 -8.18 11.85 -4.64
C LEU A 97 -9.02 11.39 -5.83
N LYS A 98 -10.22 11.93 -6.05
CA LYS A 98 -11.02 11.64 -7.25
C LYS A 98 -10.25 11.94 -8.54
N LYS A 99 -9.65 13.13 -8.62
CA LYS A 99 -8.80 13.53 -9.75
C LYS A 99 -7.59 12.60 -9.89
N ARG A 100 -6.94 12.22 -8.79
CA ARG A 100 -5.78 11.31 -8.81
C ARG A 100 -6.14 9.91 -9.32
N VAL A 101 -7.29 9.36 -8.91
CA VAL A 101 -7.81 8.07 -9.41
C VAL A 101 -8.04 8.14 -10.92
N GLU A 102 -8.68 9.20 -11.41
CA GLU A 102 -8.95 9.38 -12.84
C GLU A 102 -7.65 9.47 -13.65
N LEU A 103 -6.73 10.35 -13.23
CA LEU A 103 -5.43 10.51 -13.88
C LEU A 103 -4.63 9.21 -13.91
N ALA A 104 -4.55 8.50 -12.77
CA ALA A 104 -3.83 7.23 -12.68
C ALA A 104 -4.47 6.15 -13.56
N SER A 105 -5.81 6.06 -13.58
CA SER A 105 -6.52 5.07 -14.40
C SER A 105 -6.34 5.32 -15.89
N ARG A 106 -6.32 6.60 -16.30
CA ARG A 106 -6.09 6.99 -17.70
C ARG A 106 -4.65 6.72 -18.13
N ALA A 107 -3.68 7.01 -17.27
CA ALA A 107 -2.27 6.69 -17.51
C ALA A 107 -2.04 5.17 -17.60
N ALA A 108 -2.71 4.38 -16.75
CA ALA A 108 -2.64 2.91 -16.79
C ALA A 108 -3.13 2.34 -18.12
N ARG A 109 -4.27 2.83 -18.63
CA ARG A 109 -4.79 2.42 -19.94
C ARG A 109 -3.81 2.77 -21.08
N GLY A 110 -3.29 4.00 -21.07
CA GLY A 110 -2.33 4.43 -22.09
C GLY A 110 -1.01 3.64 -22.07
N HIS A 111 -0.53 3.24 -20.88
CA HIS A 111 0.65 2.39 -20.76
C HIS A 111 0.41 0.96 -21.28
N ALA A 112 -0.75 0.37 -20.93
CA ALA A 112 -1.11 -0.97 -21.41
C ALA A 112 -1.29 -1.03 -22.94
N GLU A 113 -1.81 0.04 -23.55
CA GLU A 113 -1.90 0.16 -25.01
C GLU A 113 -0.52 0.32 -25.67
N ALA A 114 0.39 1.09 -25.05
CA ALA A 114 1.76 1.26 -25.57
C ALA A 114 2.55 -0.06 -25.53
N GLU A 115 2.37 -0.88 -24.50
CA GLU A 115 3.05 -2.19 -24.39
C GLU A 115 2.43 -3.28 -25.27
N SER A 116 1.14 -3.15 -25.64
CA SER A 116 0.50 -4.06 -26.60
C SER A 116 0.93 -3.81 -28.05
N PHE A 117 1.66 -2.73 -28.31
CA PHE A 117 2.13 -2.33 -29.63
C PHE A 117 3.65 -2.48 -29.76
N SER A 118 4.17 -3.69 -29.53
CA SER A 118 5.55 -4.05 -29.88
C SER A 118 5.50 -4.98 -31.11
N PRO A 119 5.92 -4.53 -32.31
CA PRO A 119 5.95 -5.35 -33.53
C PRO A 119 7.06 -6.40 -33.54
#